data_AF-A0A7L7KTC9-F1
#
_entry.id   AF-A0A7L7KTC9-F1
#
_cell.length_a   1.000
_cell.length_b   1.000
_cell.length_c   1.000
_cell.angle_alpha   90.00
_cell.angle_beta   90.00
_cell.angle_gamma   90.00
#
_symmetry.space_group_name_H-M   'P 1'
#
loop_
_entity.id
_entity.type
_entity.pdbx_description
1 polymer ?
#
loop_
_entity_poly.entity_id
_entity_poly.type
_entity_poly.pdbx_seq_one_letter_code
_entity_poly.pdbx_strand_id
1 'polypeptide(L)' 'MDYNKVREIWTADPRIGKSHIFVYKDKRGYGRSCLPKDISSLERQAQEIGSDTSLISLVISKNKVYKK' A
#
# COMPACT_ATOMS: atom_id res chain seq x y z
N MET A 1 18.61 9.05 5.50
CA MET A 1 17.91 9.59 4.31
C MET A 1 16.56 10.14 4.74
N ASP A 2 16.17 11.32 4.25
CA ASP A 2 14.90 11.97 4.60
C ASP A 2 13.81 11.56 3.60
N TYR A 3 12.77 10.87 4.09
CA TYR A 3 11.65 10.38 3.27
C TYR A 3 10.93 11.52 2.53
N ASN A 4 10.73 12.66 3.19
CA ASN A 4 9.98 13.76 2.59
C ASN A 4 10.77 14.39 1.43
N LYS A 5 12.09 14.51 1.55
CA LYS A 5 12.94 14.99 0.45
C LYS A 5 12.90 14.05 -0.75
N VAL A 6 12.94 12.74 -0.52
CA VAL A 6 12.86 11.73 -1.58
C VAL A 6 11.46 11.73 -2.23
N ARG A 7 10.41 11.88 -1.43
CA ARG A 7 9.02 11.98 -1.90
C ARG A 7 8.82 13.15 -2.87
N GLU A 8 9.36 14.33 -2.57
CA GLU A 8 9.21 15.50 -3.46
C GLU A 8 9.86 15.25 -4.82
N ILE A 9 11.05 14.65 -4.86
CA ILE A 9 11.73 14.25 -6.10
C ILE A 9 10.87 13.25 -6.87
N TRP A 10 10.27 12.28 -6.18
CA TRP A 10 9.44 11.25 -6.82
C TRP A 10 8.16 11.85 -7.44
N THR A 11 7.56 12.86 -6.79
CA THR A 11 6.38 13.56 -7.31
C THR A 11 6.66 14.58 -8.41
N ALA A 12 7.94 14.82 -8.75
CA ALA A 12 8.29 15.61 -9.93
C ALA A 12 7.81 14.92 -11.22
N ASP A 13 7.65 13.59 -11.21
CA ASP A 13 6.97 12.86 -12.28
C ASP A 13 5.44 12.97 -12.14
N PRO A 14 4.74 13.64 -13.07
CA PRO A 14 3.30 13.86 -12.98
C PRO A 14 2.48 12.56 -13.06
N ARG A 15 3.06 11.44 -13.53
CA ARG A 15 2.35 10.14 -13.63
C ARG A 15 2.09 9.49 -12.27
N ILE A 16 2.83 9.89 -11.23
CA ILE A 16 2.77 9.26 -9.90
C ILE A 16 1.75 9.97 -9.00
N GLY A 17 1.79 11.31 -9.02
CA GLY A 17 0.94 12.15 -8.18
C GLY A 17 1.29 12.10 -6.69
N LYS A 18 0.72 13.04 -5.91
CA LYS A 18 1.07 13.25 -4.49
C LYS A 18 0.32 12.36 -3.50
N SER A 19 -0.83 11.84 -3.88
CA SER A 19 -1.76 11.11 -3.00
C SER A 19 -1.27 9.71 -2.62
N HIS A 20 -0.73 8.97 -3.59
CA HIS A 20 -0.39 7.54 -3.42
C HIS A 20 0.89 7.28 -2.61
N ILE A 21 1.73 8.32 -2.42
CA ILE A 21 2.99 8.23 -1.69
C ILE A 21 2.99 9.06 -0.41
N PHE A 22 1.81 9.40 0.12
CA PHE A 22 1.70 10.08 1.39
C PHE A 22 1.68 9.07 2.54
N VAL A 23 2.56 9.24 3.53
CA VAL A 23 2.66 8.34 4.69
C VAL A 23 2.70 9.18 5.97
N TYR A 24 1.79 8.90 6.91
CA TYR A 24 1.78 9.55 8.22
C TYR A 24 2.96 9.06 9.07
N LYS A 25 3.67 9.99 9.71
CA LYS A 25 4.84 9.68 10.55
C LYS A 25 4.48 8.74 11.72
N ASP A 26 3.35 9.04 12.38
CA ASP A 26 2.93 8.39 13.63
C ASP A 26 1.91 7.27 13.41
N LYS A 27 1.41 7.11 12.17
CA LYS A 27 0.41 6.10 11.83
C LYS A 27 0.75 5.43 10.49
N ARG A 28 1.73 4.54 10.55
CA ARG A 28 2.18 3.78 9.39
C ARG A 28 1.25 2.61 9.10
N GLY A 29 1.22 2.21 7.82
CA GLY A 29 0.29 1.19 7.31
C GLY A 29 -1.09 1.75 6.97
N TYR A 30 -1.73 1.18 5.96
CA TYR A 30 -3.10 1.50 5.60
C TYR A 30 -4.09 0.83 6.57
N GLY A 31 -5.24 1.47 6.78
CA GLY A 31 -6.24 1.01 7.74
C GLY A 31 -7.65 1.48 7.38
N ARG A 32 -8.49 1.66 8.41
CA ARG A 32 -9.94 1.89 8.30
C ARG A 32 -10.68 0.67 7.74
N SER A 33 -11.97 0.82 7.46
CA SER A 33 -12.84 -0.26 6.99
C SER A 33 -12.60 -0.62 5.52
N CYS A 34 -12.32 0.33 4.64
CA CYS A 34 -12.30 0.09 3.19
C CYS A 34 -11.04 -0.65 2.70
N LEU A 35 -9.85 -0.05 2.80
CA LEU A 35 -8.66 -0.65 2.18
C LEU A 35 -8.33 -2.07 2.70
N PRO A 36 -8.39 -2.35 4.02
CA PRO A 36 -8.13 -3.71 4.51
C PRO A 36 -9.16 -4.73 4.00
N LYS A 37 -10.46 -4.38 3.96
CA LYS A 37 -11.49 -5.32 3.49
C LYS A 37 -11.35 -5.58 1.98
N ASP A 38 -11.13 -4.51 1.21
CA ASP A 38 -11.14 -4.58 -0.26
C ASP A 38 -9.90 -5.33 -0.77
N ILE A 39 -8.72 -5.08 -0.21
CA ILE A 39 -7.50 -5.80 -0.60
C ILE A 39 -7.56 -7.29 -0.20
N SER A 40 -8.11 -7.61 0.98
CA SER A 40 -8.24 -9.00 1.41
C SER A 40 -9.26 -9.76 0.56
N SER A 41 -10.37 -9.11 0.20
CA SER A 41 -11.38 -9.67 -0.70
C SER A 41 -10.83 -9.88 -2.11
N LEU A 42 -10.03 -8.92 -2.62
CA LEU A 42 -9.38 -9.03 -3.93
C LEU A 42 -8.39 -10.21 -3.97
N GLU A 43 -7.55 -10.37 -2.95
CA GLU A 43 -6.63 -11.51 -2.83
C GLU A 43 -7.40 -12.84 -2.88
N ARG A 44 -8.47 -12.95 -2.08
CA ARG A 44 -9.28 -14.16 -2.00
C ARG A 44 -9.90 -14.53 -3.33
N GLN A 45 -10.55 -13.58 -4.01
CA GLN A 45 -11.17 -13.80 -5.31
C GLN A 45 -10.14 -14.16 -6.39
N ALA A 46 -8.97 -13.52 -6.37
CA ALA A 46 -7.89 -13.83 -7.30
C ALA A 46 -7.34 -15.26 -7.09
N GLN A 47 -7.20 -15.70 -5.84
CA GLN A 47 -6.80 -17.08 -5.53
C GLN A 47 -7.84 -18.12 -5.98
N GLU A 48 -9.13 -17.81 -5.87
CA GLU A 48 -10.22 -18.71 -6.29
C GLU A 48 -10.20 -18.99 -7.80
N ILE A 49 -9.72 -18.06 -8.62
CA ILE A 49 -9.53 -18.25 -10.06
C ILE A 49 -8.12 -18.70 -10.45
N GLY A 50 -7.25 -18.98 -9.48
CA GLY A 50 -5.86 -19.40 -9.72
C GLY A 50 -4.93 -18.30 -10.25
N SER A 51 -5.28 -17.03 -10.05
CA SER A 51 -4.41 -15.90 -10.43
C SER A 51 -3.24 -15.76 -9.47
N ASP A 52 -2.09 -15.28 -9.97
CA ASP A 52 -0.95 -14.94 -9.11
C ASP A 52 -1.31 -13.74 -8.22
N THR A 53 -1.17 -13.93 -6.90
CA THR A 53 -1.39 -12.90 -5.89
C THR A 53 -0.11 -12.49 -5.16
N SER A 54 1.06 -12.93 -5.61
CA SER A 54 2.36 -12.71 -4.95
C SER A 54 2.56 -11.28 -4.45
N LEU A 55 2.30 -10.28 -5.30
CA LEU A 55 2.42 -8.86 -4.97
C LEU A 55 1.37 -8.42 -3.94
N ILE A 56 0.11 -8.81 -4.10
CA ILE A 56 -0.97 -8.46 -3.18
C ILE A 56 -0.71 -9.04 -1.79
N SER A 57 -0.34 -10.32 -1.72
CA SER A 57 0.01 -11.02 -0.49
C SER A 57 1.18 -10.34 0.22
N LEU A 58 2.20 -9.90 -0.54
CA LEU A 58 3.32 -9.15 0.02
C LEU A 58 2.90 -7.79 0.58
N VAL A 59 2.04 -7.04 -0.11
CA VAL A 59 1.50 -5.75 0.36
C VAL A 59 0.73 -5.93 1.67
N ILE A 60 -0.14 -6.94 1.76
CA ILE A 60 -0.88 -7.27 2.98
C ILE A 60 0.08 -7.62 4.12
N SER A 61 1.07 -8.47 3.85
CA SER A 61 2.07 -8.88 4.83
C SER A 61 2.89 -7.70 5.36
N LYS A 62 3.38 -6.82 4.48
CA LYS A 62 4.10 -5.61 4.88
C LYS A 62 3.21 -4.66 5.68
N ASN A 63 1.93 -4.53 5.32
CA ASN A 63 1.02 -3.69 6.09
C ASN A 63 0.89 -4.16 7.55
N LYS A 64 0.85 -5.48 7.80
CA LYS A 64 0.82 -6.04 9.17
C LYS A 64 2.06 -5.69 9.98
N VAL A 65 3.22 -5.54 9.35
CA VAL A 65 4.48 -5.14 10.03
C VAL A 65 4.43 -3.67 10.46
N TYR A 66 3.85 -2.79 9.64
CA TYR A 66 3.85 -1.34 9.90
C TYR A 66 2.64 -0.85 10.69
N LYS A 67 1.50 -1.52 10.56
CA LYS A 67 0.26 -1.19 11.26
C LYS A 67 0.37 -1.70 12.70
N LYS A 68 0.79 -0.80 13.60
CA LYS A 68 0.77 -0.99 15.05
C LYS A 68 -0.62 -0.75 15.63
#